data_AF-A0A960FPH5-F1
#
_entry.id   AF-A0A960FPH5-F1
#
_cell.length_a   1.000
_cell.length_b   1.000
_cell.length_c   1.000
_cell.angle_alpha   90.00
_cell.angle_beta   90.00
_cell.angle_gamma   90.00
#
_symmetry.space_group_name_H-M   'P 1'
#
loop_
_entity.id
_entity.type
_entity.pdbx_description
1 polymer ?
#
loop_
_entity_poly.entity_id
_entity_poly.type
_entity_poly.pdbx_seq_one_letter_code
_entity_poly.pdbx_strand_id
1 'polypeptide(L)' 'TQAFNGAGDTWTPTWINLAGFWGLQLPLAWGLATAAGQGPRGVFVAIAVAEVAVALIAWAWYRRGRWAEVRV' A
#
# COMPACT_ATOMS: atom_id res chain seq x y z
N THR A 1 -0.05 -6.62 -5.62
CA THR A 1 1.30 -6.90 -5.07
C THR A 1 1.76 -8.32 -5.37
N GLN A 2 0.92 -9.36 -5.26
CA GLN A 2 1.31 -10.76 -5.55
C GLN A 2 1.86 -11.01 -6.97
N ALA A 3 1.43 -10.23 -7.95
CA ALA A 3 1.96 -10.30 -9.31
C ALA A 3 3.47 -9.97 -9.40
N PHE A 4 3.99 -9.12 -8.51
CA PHE A 4 5.44 -8.81 -8.45
C PHE A 4 6.22 -9.94 -7.76
N ASN A 5 5.68 -10.50 -6.67
CA ASN A 5 6.26 -11.65 -5.98
C ASN A 5 6.42 -12.87 -6.92
N GLY A 6 5.48 -13.09 -7.84
CA GLY A 6 5.55 -14.17 -8.83
C GLY A 6 6.51 -13.91 -10.00
N ALA A 7 6.96 -12.67 -10.20
CA ALA A 7 7.90 -12.28 -11.26
C ALA A 7 9.37 -12.26 -10.79
N GLY A 8 9.65 -12.59 -9.52
CA GLY A 8 10.98 -12.54 -8.92
C GLY A 8 11.38 -11.17 -8.34
N ASP A 9 10.54 -10.15 -8.47
CA ASP A 9 10.74 -8.82 -7.86
C ASP A 9 10.04 -8.74 -6.49
N THR A 10 10.80 -9.03 -5.44
CA THR A 10 10.33 -8.96 -4.04
C THR A 10 10.51 -7.58 -3.42
N TRP A 11 11.35 -6.72 -3.99
CA TRP A 11 11.68 -5.41 -3.42
C TRP A 11 10.61 -4.36 -3.73
N THR A 12 10.10 -4.32 -4.96
CA THR A 12 9.02 -3.42 -5.36
C THR A 12 7.78 -3.53 -4.46
N PRO A 13 7.19 -4.73 -4.24
CA PRO A 13 6.02 -4.85 -3.38
C PRO A 13 6.33 -4.54 -1.91
N THR A 14 7.55 -4.83 -1.44
CA THR A 14 7.98 -4.53 -0.08
C THR A 14 8.00 -3.03 0.19
N TRP A 15 8.61 -2.25 -0.69
CA TRP A 15 8.65 -0.79 -0.55
C TRP A 15 7.28 -0.14 -0.67
N ILE A 16 6.43 -0.63 -1.58
CA ILE A 16 5.05 -0.14 -1.73
C ILE A 16 4.25 -0.40 -0.44
N ASN A 17 4.33 -1.61 0.12
CA ASN A 17 3.64 -1.95 1.36
C ASN A 17 4.18 -1.14 2.54
N LEU A 18 5.49 -0.97 2.66
CA LEU A 18 6.08 -0.18 3.74
C LEU A 18 5.59 1.27 3.68
N ALA A 19 5.62 1.90 2.50
CA ALA A 19 5.10 3.24 2.32
C ALA A 19 3.59 3.33 2.61
N GLY A 20 2.80 2.35 2.17
CA GLY A 20 1.36 2.28 2.45
C GLY A 20 1.03 2.13 3.93
N PHE A 21 1.70 1.21 4.63
CA PHE A 21 1.40 0.95 6.03
C PHE A 21 1.98 2.03 6.95
N TRP A 22 3.26 2.36 6.81
CA TRP A 22 3.91 3.33 7.69
C TRP A 22 3.61 4.78 7.31
N GLY A 23 3.57 5.10 6.01
CA GLY A 23 3.38 6.46 5.53
C GLY A 23 1.92 6.89 5.44
N LEU A 24 0.99 5.95 5.21
CA LEU A 24 -0.42 6.28 5.02
C LEU A 24 -1.31 5.68 6.11
N GLN A 25 -1.28 4.36 6.32
CA GLN A 25 -2.21 3.69 7.24
C GLN A 25 -2.04 4.16 8.68
N LEU A 26 -0.82 4.15 9.24
CA LEU A 26 -0.58 4.55 10.63
C LEU A 26 -0.97 6.01 10.91
N PRO A 27 -0.52 7.01 10.10
CA PRO A 27 -0.92 8.40 10.31
C PRO A 27 -2.42 8.63 10.16
N LEU A 28 -3.05 8.01 9.15
CA LEU A 28 -4.47 8.17 8.90
C LEU A 28 -5.31 7.49 10.00
N ALA A 29 -4.87 6.32 10.48
CA ALA A 29 -5.52 5.61 11.59
C ALA A 29 -5.43 6.45 12.86
N TRP A 30 -4.26 7.01 13.18
CA TRP A 30 -4.09 7.86 14.34
C TRP A 30 -4.94 9.13 14.24
N GLY A 31 -4.93 9.82 13.10
CA GLY A 31 -5.73 11.04 12.89
C GLY A 31 -7.24 10.78 12.93
N LEU A 32 -7.71 9.71 12.29
CA LEU A 32 -9.15 9.37 12.31
C LEU A 32 -9.60 8.84 13.67
N ALA A 33 -8.79 8.03 14.35
CA ALA A 33 -9.13 7.49 15.66
C ALA A 33 -9.12 8.57 16.75
N THR A 34 -8.15 9.50 16.70
CA THR A 34 -7.97 10.54 17.74
C THR A 34 -8.67 11.85 17.36
N ALA A 35 -8.21 12.54 16.30
CA ALA A 35 -8.67 13.89 15.96
C ALA A 35 -10.12 13.93 15.46
N ALA A 36 -10.56 12.93 14.70
CA ALA A 36 -11.95 12.81 14.27
C ALA A 36 -12.86 12.09 15.29
N GLY A 37 -12.31 11.64 16.42
CA GLY A 37 -13.07 10.97 17.50
C GLY A 37 -13.73 9.65 17.09
N GLN A 38 -13.33 9.05 15.96
CA GLN A 38 -13.98 7.84 15.42
C GLN A 38 -13.52 6.55 16.12
N GLY A 39 -12.50 6.64 16.98
CA GLY A 39 -11.97 5.50 17.73
C GLY A 39 -11.65 4.30 16.81
N PRO A 40 -12.14 3.08 17.12
CA PRO A 40 -11.89 1.89 16.31
C PRO A 40 -12.39 2.00 14.85
N ARG A 41 -13.51 2.71 14.62
CA ARG A 41 -14.06 2.90 13.27
C ARG A 41 -13.09 3.67 12.37
N GLY A 42 -12.40 4.67 12.93
CA GLY A 42 -11.38 5.44 12.23
C GLY A 42 -10.21 4.57 11.76
N VAL A 43 -9.80 3.59 12.59
CA VAL A 43 -8.74 2.64 12.24
C VAL A 43 -9.16 1.74 11.07
N PHE A 44 -10.38 1.20 11.07
CA PHE A 44 -10.87 0.38 9.97
C PHE A 44 -10.98 1.15 8.64
N VAL A 45 -11.46 2.39 8.70
CA VAL A 45 -11.49 3.26 7.51
C VAL A 45 -10.08 3.51 6.99
N ALA A 46 -9.11 3.76 7.88
CA ALA A 46 -7.72 3.96 7.47
C ALA A 46 -7.10 2.72 6.81
N ILE A 47 -7.39 1.52 7.30
CA ILE A 47 -6.95 0.27 6.66
C ILE A 47 -7.52 0.17 5.24
N ALA A 48 -8.83 0.39 5.07
CA ALA A 48 -9.47 0.30 3.76
C ALA A 48 -8.89 1.33 2.77
N VAL A 49 -8.69 2.57 3.21
CA VAL A 49 -8.10 3.63 2.37
C VAL A 49 -6.66 3.30 2.00
N ALA A 50 -5.87 2.77 2.94
CA ALA A 50 -4.47 2.42 2.70
C ALA A 50 -4.34 1.25 1.70
N GLU A 51 -5.17 0.21 1.84
CA GLU A 51 -5.24 -0.92 0.90
C GLU A 51 -5.58 -0.46 -0.52
N VAL A 52 -6.58 0.41 -0.67
CA VAL A 52 -6.94 0.97 -1.99
C VAL A 52 -5.78 1.78 -2.58
N ALA A 53 -5.11 2.60 -1.79
CA ALA A 53 -3.97 3.39 -2.26
C ALA A 53 -2.79 2.49 -2.70
N VAL A 54 -2.45 1.48 -1.90
CA VAL A 54 -1.43 0.49 -2.24
C VAL A 54 -1.78 -0.26 -3.53
N ALA A 55 -3.04 -0.69 -3.67
CA ALA A 55 -3.51 -1.35 -4.87
C ALA A 55 -3.39 -0.47 -6.12
N LEU A 56 -3.74 0.82 -6.03
CA LEU A 56 -3.61 1.78 -7.12
C LEU A 56 -2.15 2.05 -7.48
N ILE A 57 -1.27 2.21 -6.50
CA ILE A 57 0.17 2.40 -6.72
C ILE A 57 0.78 1.16 -7.38
N ALA A 58 0.47 -0.02 -6.86
CA ALA A 58 0.91 -1.29 -7.42
C ALA A 58 0.40 -1.48 -8.86
N TRP A 59 -0.85 -1.13 -9.13
CA TRP A 59 -1.43 -1.17 -10.48
C TRP A 59 -0.77 -0.17 -11.43
N ALA A 60 -0.54 1.07 -10.99
CA ALA A 60 0.15 2.08 -11.79
C ALA A 60 1.59 1.66 -12.11
N TRP A 61 2.28 1.05 -11.15
CA TRP A 61 3.63 0.51 -11.34
C TRP A 61 3.62 -0.68 -12.31
N TYR A 62 2.64 -1.57 -12.18
CA TYR A 62 2.41 -2.68 -13.11
C TYR A 62 2.09 -2.17 -14.52
N ARG A 63 1.36 -1.06 -14.68
CA ARG A 63 1.13 -0.50 -16.02
C ARG A 63 2.38 0.13 -16.67
N ARG A 64 3.42 0.45 -15.89
CA ARG A 64 4.66 1.06 -16.37
C ARG A 64 5.64 0.08 -17.03
N GLY A 65 5.32 -1.21 -17.14
CA GLY A 65 6.08 -2.18 -17.95
C GLY A 65 7.47 -2.60 -17.45
N ARG A 66 8.05 -1.92 -16.45
CA ARG A 66 9.41 -2.19 -15.93
C ARG A 66 9.63 -3.55 -15.25
N TRP A 67 8.56 -4.30 -15.02
CA TRP A 67 8.60 -5.67 -14.50
C TRP A 67 9.07 -6.67 -15.57
N ALA A 68 9.09 -6.29 -16.86
CA ALA A 68 9.61 -7.10 -17.94
C ALA A 68 11.14 -6.92 -18.19
N GLU A 69 11.79 -5.95 -17.54
CA GLU A 69 13.25 -5.75 -17.62
C GLU A 69 14.03 -6.56 -16.58
N VAL A 70 13.34 -7.21 -15.64
CA VAL A 70 13.96 -8.17 -14.73
C VAL A 70 14.26 -9.44 -15.53
N ARG A 71 15.42 -9.43 -16.21
CA ARG A 71 16.02 -10.61 -16.82
C ARG A 71 16.33 -11.60 -15.69
N VAL A 72 15.64 -12.75 -15.71
CA VAL A 72 16.05 -13.96 -14.98
C VAL A 72 17.35 -14.49 -15.57
#